data_AF-A0A964DX21-F1
#
_entry.id   AF-A0A964DX21-F1
#
_cell.length_a   1.000
_cell.length_b   1.000
_cell.length_c   1.000
_cell.angle_alpha   90.00
_cell.angle_beta   90.00
_cell.angle_gamma   90.00
#
_symmetry.space_group_name_H-M   'P 1'
#
loop_
_entity.id
_entity.type
_entity.pdbx_description
1 polymer ?
#
loop_
_entity_poly.entity_id
_entity_poly.type
_entity_poly.pdbx_seq_one_letter_code
_entity_poly.pdbx_strand_id
1 'polypeptide(L)'
;MRVLVITPTPTHPATQGNRVRVAQVAGAMKDAGATVDLLYYAIDGSDQESINAMRAAWDTLYLVPTGGFRPRRAHPAYWGVDDWVSPNLLQAVRFLAETTHYDAVIVNYVWCSLLLDCFTDPRTLRILDTHDAFGGRHEVARQAGMQPHWFYTSLEEEGRGLDRANLVLAIQSDEARHFAAITATPVVTIEYAAPPHYLPATQADSLTIGYLGSGNPWNVRSVEEFDAALALSLAETPRVAWPKLYLFGGITRSVKDLKVFQPLGMVDDVADAYGVLDIVVNPMVGGTGLKIKTVEALAFGKPVLSTKAGGAGLEAIHTDLLHDDLAGMIDRLHHLIDHPEEVAPLAASMRAGYQAFYDSVHERLGDLAKRVGHDR
;
A
#
# COMPACT_ATOMS: atom_id res chain seq x y z
N MET A 1 15.11 -13.28 20.15
CA MET A 1 14.39 -12.07 19.80
C MET A 1 12.93 -12.43 19.68
N ARG A 2 12.04 -11.84 20.48
CA ARG A 2 10.59 -12.04 20.41
C ARG A 2 9.93 -10.71 20.05
N VAL A 3 9.16 -10.70 18.98
CA VAL A 3 8.50 -9.51 18.45
C VAL A 3 6.99 -9.70 18.48
N LEU A 4 6.26 -8.72 19.01
CA LEU A 4 4.81 -8.67 18.91
C LEU A 4 4.41 -7.76 17.75
N VAL A 5 3.63 -8.26 16.81
CA VAL A 5 3.03 -7.47 15.74
C VAL A 5 1.54 -7.31 16.03
N ILE A 6 1.10 -6.07 16.19
CA ILE A 6 -0.31 -5.73 16.47
C ILE A 6 -0.90 -5.09 15.21
N THR A 7 -1.98 -5.66 14.69
CA THR A 7 -2.60 -5.20 13.44
C THR A 7 -4.13 -5.25 13.48
N PRO A 8 -4.84 -4.24 12.93
CA PRO A 8 -6.28 -4.28 12.71
C PRO A 8 -6.70 -4.98 11.40
N THR A 9 -5.73 -5.37 10.56
CA THR A 9 -5.96 -6.06 9.29
C THR A 9 -5.28 -7.44 9.30
N PRO A 10 -5.88 -8.49 8.71
CA PRO A 10 -5.26 -9.81 8.72
C PRO A 10 -4.08 -9.83 7.75
N THR A 11 -3.06 -10.64 8.02
CA THR A 11 -1.90 -10.77 7.10
C THR A 11 -2.22 -11.68 5.91
N HIS A 12 -3.19 -12.58 6.05
CA HIS A 12 -3.54 -13.58 5.06
C HIS A 12 -5.05 -13.59 4.75
N PRO A 13 -5.44 -13.93 3.50
CA PRO A 13 -4.59 -13.93 2.32
C PRO A 13 -4.08 -12.52 2.01
N ALA A 14 -2.91 -12.43 1.39
CA ALA A 14 -2.19 -11.19 1.16
C ALA A 14 -2.72 -10.46 -0.10
N THR A 15 -4.01 -10.09 -0.07
CA THR A 15 -4.77 -9.60 -1.23
C THR A 15 -5.00 -8.09 -1.23
N GLN A 16 -4.49 -7.38 -0.21
CA GLN A 16 -4.64 -5.93 -0.07
C GLN A 16 -3.35 -5.33 0.44
N GLY A 17 -3.11 -4.06 0.10
CA GLY A 17 -1.87 -3.35 0.39
C GLY A 17 -1.44 -3.36 1.85
N ASN A 18 -2.39 -3.14 2.74
CA ASN A 18 -2.13 -3.19 4.16
C ASN A 18 -1.74 -4.59 4.64
N ARG A 19 -2.43 -5.64 4.17
CA ARG A 19 -2.14 -7.04 4.51
C ARG A 19 -0.74 -7.45 4.08
N VAL A 20 -0.37 -7.15 2.83
CA VAL A 20 0.96 -7.46 2.28
C VAL A 20 2.06 -6.66 3.00
N ARG A 21 1.78 -5.41 3.40
CA ARG A 21 2.72 -4.60 4.19
C ARG A 21 2.99 -5.20 5.55
N VAL A 22 1.94 -5.55 6.31
CA VAL A 22 2.12 -6.19 7.63
C VAL A 22 2.89 -7.50 7.47
N ALA A 23 2.54 -8.31 6.47
CA ALA A 23 3.22 -9.58 6.20
C ALA A 23 4.71 -9.38 5.84
N GLN A 24 5.07 -8.38 5.04
CA GLN A 24 6.46 -8.10 4.67
C GLN A 24 7.29 -7.67 5.88
N VAL A 25 6.80 -6.72 6.69
CA VAL A 25 7.54 -6.24 7.86
C VAL A 25 7.66 -7.34 8.92
N ALA A 26 6.57 -8.04 9.22
CA ALA A 26 6.58 -9.16 10.18
C ALA A 26 7.43 -10.34 9.68
N GLY A 27 7.36 -10.64 8.38
CA GLY A 27 8.15 -11.67 7.71
C GLY A 27 9.64 -11.39 7.82
N ALA A 28 10.08 -10.15 7.57
CA ALA A 28 11.48 -9.77 7.71
C ALA A 28 12.03 -9.99 9.14
N MET A 29 11.21 -9.76 10.18
CA MET A 29 11.61 -10.10 11.56
C MET A 29 11.81 -11.60 11.73
N LYS A 30 10.91 -12.41 11.18
CA LYS A 30 10.97 -13.87 11.23
C LYS A 30 12.16 -14.43 10.45
N ASP A 31 12.43 -13.88 9.27
CA ASP A 31 13.58 -14.23 8.42
C ASP A 31 14.92 -13.91 9.11
N ALA A 32 14.94 -12.86 9.93
CA ALA A 32 16.07 -12.54 10.80
C ALA A 32 16.17 -13.42 12.07
N GLY A 33 15.30 -14.44 12.21
CA GLY A 33 15.32 -15.40 13.31
C GLY A 33 14.52 -14.98 14.55
N ALA A 34 13.61 -14.00 14.45
CA ALA A 34 12.71 -13.67 15.54
C ALA A 34 11.61 -14.73 15.72
N THR A 35 11.20 -14.94 16.96
CA THR A 35 9.85 -15.48 17.25
C THR A 35 8.85 -14.34 17.09
N VAL A 36 7.90 -14.50 16.17
CA VAL A 36 6.92 -13.46 15.82
C VAL A 36 5.53 -13.87 16.30
N ASP A 37 5.03 -13.14 17.28
CA ASP A 37 3.66 -13.25 17.75
C ASP A 37 2.79 -12.21 17.02
N LEU A 38 1.68 -12.64 16.44
CA LEU A 38 0.71 -11.76 15.80
C LEU A 38 -0.51 -11.58 16.71
N LEU A 39 -0.82 -10.34 17.09
CA LEU A 39 -2.14 -9.97 17.60
C LEU A 39 -2.95 -9.33 16.47
N TYR A 40 -4.02 -10.01 16.08
CA TYR A 40 -4.96 -9.53 15.08
C TYR A 40 -6.24 -9.04 15.75
N TYR A 41 -6.49 -7.72 15.68
CA TYR A 41 -7.76 -7.11 16.03
C TYR A 41 -8.70 -7.16 14.83
N ALA A 42 -9.74 -7.98 14.89
CA ALA A 42 -10.51 -8.39 13.72
C ALA A 42 -11.50 -7.35 13.16
N ILE A 43 -11.03 -6.13 12.87
CA ILE A 43 -11.85 -5.05 12.28
C ILE A 43 -12.29 -5.43 10.86
N ASP A 44 -11.37 -5.92 10.04
CA ASP A 44 -11.65 -6.28 8.64
C ASP A 44 -12.37 -7.63 8.49
N GLY A 45 -12.77 -8.24 9.61
CA GLY A 45 -13.25 -9.61 9.66
C GLY A 45 -12.17 -10.61 9.29
N SER A 46 -12.42 -11.89 9.55
CA SER A 46 -11.62 -12.98 8.97
C SER A 46 -12.44 -14.25 9.02
N ASP A 47 -12.45 -14.95 7.90
CA ASP A 47 -12.95 -16.31 7.80
C ASP A 47 -11.95 -17.31 8.42
N GLN A 48 -12.38 -18.57 8.53
CA GLN A 48 -11.58 -19.61 9.16
C GLN A 48 -10.32 -19.97 8.37
N GLU A 49 -10.35 -19.86 7.05
CA GLU A 49 -9.21 -20.14 6.18
C GLU A 49 -8.11 -19.09 6.39
N SER A 50 -8.48 -17.81 6.39
CA SER A 50 -7.59 -16.68 6.73
C SER A 50 -6.96 -16.86 8.11
N ILE A 51 -7.74 -17.26 9.13
CA ILE A 51 -7.23 -17.52 10.49
C ILE A 51 -6.23 -18.68 10.49
N ASN A 52 -6.53 -19.78 9.79
CA ASN A 52 -5.65 -20.94 9.72
C ASN A 52 -4.33 -20.60 9.01
N ALA A 53 -4.38 -19.83 7.93
CA ALA A 53 -3.20 -19.35 7.22
C ALA A 53 -2.31 -18.49 8.13
N MET A 54 -2.90 -17.56 8.89
CA MET A 54 -2.14 -16.76 9.87
C MET A 54 -1.53 -17.62 10.99
N ARG A 55 -2.24 -18.63 11.50
CA ARG A 55 -1.69 -19.58 12.49
C ARG A 55 -0.53 -20.40 11.96
N ALA A 56 -0.53 -20.71 10.67
CA ALA A 56 0.57 -21.42 10.03
C ALA A 56 1.79 -20.51 9.80
N ALA A 57 1.56 -19.22 9.50
CA ALA A 57 2.63 -18.26 9.21
C ALA A 57 3.35 -17.75 10.47
N TRP A 58 2.63 -17.49 11.56
CA TRP A 58 3.17 -16.82 12.75
C TRP A 58 3.33 -17.78 13.94
N ASP A 59 4.30 -17.52 14.81
CA ASP A 59 4.64 -18.44 15.91
C ASP A 59 3.53 -18.52 16.95
N THR A 60 2.84 -17.40 17.17
CA THR A 60 1.58 -17.35 17.94
C THR A 60 0.59 -16.40 17.26
N LEU A 61 -0.69 -16.77 17.26
CA LEU A 61 -1.79 -15.89 16.83
C LEU A 61 -2.74 -15.61 18.00
N TYR A 62 -2.83 -14.34 18.39
CA TYR A 62 -3.86 -13.82 19.30
C TYR A 62 -4.98 -13.17 18.47
N LEU A 63 -6.18 -13.75 18.51
CA LEU A 63 -7.35 -13.21 17.81
C LEU A 63 -8.21 -12.41 18.80
N VAL A 64 -8.35 -11.11 18.55
CA VAL A 64 -9.22 -10.23 19.34
C VAL A 64 -10.42 -9.79 18.49
N PRO A 65 -11.65 -10.26 18.76
CA PRO A 65 -12.83 -9.82 18.03
C PRO A 65 -13.20 -8.38 18.40
N THR A 66 -13.83 -7.67 17.47
CA THR A 66 -14.38 -6.31 17.72
C THR A 66 -15.48 -6.30 18.77
N GLY A 67 -16.16 -7.43 18.98
CA GLY A 67 -17.24 -7.55 19.98
C GLY A 67 -18.39 -6.57 19.73
N GLY A 68 -18.57 -6.09 18.50
CA GLY A 68 -19.55 -5.06 18.16
C GLY A 68 -19.19 -3.65 18.65
N PHE A 69 -17.94 -3.42 19.06
CA PHE A 69 -17.45 -2.10 19.45
C PHE A 69 -17.70 -1.08 18.33
N ARG A 70 -18.26 0.07 18.70
CA ARG A 70 -18.52 1.19 17.80
C ARG A 70 -17.71 2.40 18.27
N PRO A 71 -16.69 2.82 17.50
CA PRO A 71 -15.93 4.03 17.79
C PRO A 71 -16.83 5.25 17.98
N ARG A 72 -16.46 6.13 18.89
CA ARG A 72 -17.12 7.42 19.10
C ARG A 72 -16.09 8.52 18.88
N ARG A 73 -16.45 9.52 18.08
CA ARG A 73 -15.58 10.66 17.83
C ARG A 73 -15.41 11.49 19.10
N ALA A 74 -14.17 11.68 19.52
CA ALA A 74 -13.82 12.65 20.56
C ALA A 74 -13.97 14.11 20.06
N HIS A 75 -13.83 14.34 18.75
CA HIS A 75 -13.91 15.68 18.16
C HIS A 75 -15.07 15.80 17.14
N PRO A 76 -15.71 16.97 17.00
CA PRO A 76 -16.82 17.13 16.06
C PRO A 76 -16.40 16.98 14.58
N ALA A 77 -15.20 17.45 14.22
CA ALA A 77 -14.76 17.59 12.83
C ALA A 77 -13.92 16.42 12.30
N TYR A 78 -13.30 15.64 13.20
CA TYR A 78 -12.35 14.58 12.91
C TYR A 78 -12.33 13.52 14.03
N TRP A 79 -11.65 12.40 13.84
CA TRP A 79 -11.46 11.39 14.88
C TRP A 79 -10.30 11.76 15.79
N GLY A 80 -10.44 11.53 17.10
CA GLY A 80 -9.29 11.42 17.98
C GLY A 80 -8.47 10.18 17.60
N VAL A 81 -7.15 10.25 17.77
CA VAL A 81 -6.23 9.18 17.40
C VAL A 81 -6.54 7.87 18.12
N ASP A 82 -7.15 7.94 19.31
CA ASP A 82 -7.44 6.78 20.14
C ASP A 82 -8.84 6.20 19.94
N ASP A 83 -9.73 6.90 19.21
CA ASP A 83 -11.18 6.62 19.18
C ASP A 83 -11.53 5.21 18.66
N TRP A 84 -10.63 4.60 17.88
CA TRP A 84 -10.81 3.30 17.25
C TRP A 84 -10.25 2.13 18.07
N VAL A 85 -9.58 2.41 19.18
CA VAL A 85 -9.08 1.38 20.10
C VAL A 85 -10.19 0.95 21.04
N SER A 86 -10.63 -0.31 20.91
CA SER A 86 -11.65 -0.86 21.81
C SER A 86 -11.07 -1.17 23.20
N PRO A 87 -11.88 -1.07 24.27
CA PRO A 87 -11.44 -1.47 25.61
C PRO A 87 -10.97 -2.92 25.69
N ASN A 88 -11.60 -3.83 24.95
CA ASN A 88 -11.22 -5.25 24.88
C ASN A 88 -9.83 -5.42 24.24
N LEU A 89 -9.57 -4.73 23.14
CA LEU A 89 -8.24 -4.73 22.52
C LEU A 89 -7.18 -4.19 23.48
N LEU A 90 -7.45 -3.06 24.12
CA LEU A 90 -6.53 -2.47 25.08
C LEU A 90 -6.24 -3.42 26.26
N GLN A 91 -7.27 -4.09 26.80
CA GLN A 91 -7.10 -5.07 27.87
C GLN A 91 -6.27 -6.28 27.43
N ALA A 92 -6.52 -6.82 26.24
CA ALA A 92 -5.75 -7.95 25.70
C ALA A 92 -4.27 -7.58 25.51
N VAL A 93 -3.98 -6.39 24.99
CA VAL A 93 -2.60 -5.93 24.81
C VAL A 93 -1.91 -5.68 26.16
N ARG A 94 -2.59 -5.09 27.14
CA ARG A 94 -2.06 -4.93 28.51
C ARG A 94 -1.68 -6.28 29.12
N PHE A 95 -2.57 -7.27 29.00
CA PHE A 95 -2.28 -8.61 29.49
C PHE A 95 -1.02 -9.20 28.85
N LEU A 96 -0.83 -9.06 27.53
CA LEU A 96 0.39 -9.52 26.87
C LEU A 96 1.64 -8.77 27.35
N ALA A 97 1.55 -7.45 27.50
CA ALA A 97 2.65 -6.62 28.00
C ALA A 97 3.06 -6.99 29.44
N GLU A 98 2.10 -7.37 30.28
CA GLU A 98 2.34 -7.77 31.68
C GLU A 98 2.86 -9.21 31.82
N THR A 99 2.54 -10.09 30.88
CA THR A 99 2.82 -11.54 31.00
C THR A 99 3.96 -12.03 30.12
N THR A 100 4.36 -11.25 29.12
CA THR A 100 5.38 -11.65 28.15
C THR A 100 6.33 -10.50 27.87
N HIS A 101 7.64 -10.76 27.95
CA HIS A 101 8.65 -9.81 27.50
C HIS A 101 8.80 -9.87 25.98
N TYR A 102 8.74 -8.70 25.34
CA TYR A 102 9.00 -8.52 23.92
C TYR A 102 10.19 -7.57 23.73
N ASP A 103 11.10 -7.96 22.85
CA ASP A 103 12.25 -7.12 22.48
C ASP A 103 11.78 -5.95 21.58
N ALA A 104 10.75 -6.17 20.76
CA ALA A 104 10.05 -5.11 20.06
C ALA A 104 8.55 -5.36 19.95
N VAL A 105 7.81 -4.27 19.80
CA VAL A 105 6.39 -4.27 19.47
C VAL A 105 6.18 -3.39 18.26
N ILE A 106 5.58 -3.96 17.21
CA ILE A 106 5.23 -3.25 15.98
C ILE A 106 3.70 -3.06 15.97
N VAL A 107 3.24 -1.83 16.13
CA VAL A 107 1.83 -1.46 15.98
C VAL A 107 1.60 -0.94 14.57
N ASN A 108 0.57 -1.45 13.90
CA ASN A 108 0.17 -0.99 12.57
C ASN A 108 -0.96 0.03 12.67
N TYR A 109 -0.83 1.12 11.93
CA TYR A 109 -1.68 2.31 11.89
C TYR A 109 -1.62 3.21 13.12
N VAL A 110 -1.58 4.53 12.88
CA VAL A 110 -1.48 5.54 13.93
C VAL A 110 -2.65 5.52 14.90
N TRP A 111 -3.86 5.14 14.46
CA TRP A 111 -5.01 5.05 15.38
C TRP A 111 -4.93 3.87 16.35
N CYS A 112 -4.01 2.93 16.15
CA CYS A 112 -3.71 1.87 17.11
C CYS A 112 -2.55 2.26 18.05
N SER A 113 -1.94 3.44 17.90
CA SER A 113 -0.73 3.85 18.62
C SER A 113 -0.87 3.83 20.15
N LEU A 114 -2.07 4.05 20.71
CA LEU A 114 -2.33 3.93 22.15
C LEU A 114 -1.87 2.58 22.73
N LEU A 115 -1.89 1.52 21.92
CA LEU A 115 -1.47 0.18 22.34
C LEU A 115 0.03 0.11 22.69
N LEU A 116 0.85 1.03 22.16
CA LEU A 116 2.27 1.14 22.51
C LEU A 116 2.46 1.58 23.97
N ASP A 117 1.53 2.36 24.55
CA ASP A 117 1.62 2.84 25.93
C ASP A 117 1.51 1.70 26.97
N CYS A 118 1.07 0.51 26.56
CA CYS A 118 1.07 -0.68 27.39
C CYS A 118 2.48 -1.22 27.66
N PHE A 119 3.46 -0.89 26.82
CA PHE A 119 4.82 -1.43 26.89
C PHE A 119 5.75 -0.39 27.51
N THR A 120 5.89 -0.45 28.82
CA THR A 120 6.63 0.54 29.61
C THR A 120 8.09 0.15 29.89
N ASP A 121 8.49 -1.08 29.58
CA ASP A 121 9.89 -1.50 29.68
C ASP A 121 10.74 -0.71 28.67
N PRO A 122 11.74 0.08 29.10
CA PRO A 122 12.56 0.87 28.19
C PRO A 122 13.41 0.03 27.23
N ARG A 123 13.55 -1.28 27.49
CA ARG A 123 14.23 -2.23 26.59
C ARG A 123 13.33 -2.70 25.45
N THR A 124 12.02 -2.55 25.56
CA THR A 124 11.09 -2.87 24.46
C THR A 124 11.13 -1.75 23.43
N LEU A 125 11.63 -2.05 22.22
CA LEU A 125 11.57 -1.12 21.11
C LEU A 125 10.13 -1.00 20.59
N ARG A 126 9.52 0.18 20.76
CA ARG A 126 8.17 0.48 20.26
C ARG A 126 8.24 1.05 18.85
N ILE A 127 7.69 0.32 17.89
CA ILE A 127 7.69 0.68 16.47
C ILE A 127 6.26 0.93 16.03
N LEU A 128 6.04 2.04 15.32
CA LEU A 128 4.76 2.34 14.68
C LEU A 128 4.92 2.30 13.16
N ASP A 129 4.29 1.33 12.50
CA ASP A 129 4.17 1.28 11.04
C ASP A 129 2.90 2.03 10.63
N THR A 130 3.04 3.16 9.91
CA THR A 130 1.94 4.13 9.78
C THR A 130 0.89 3.75 8.75
N HIS A 131 1.27 3.01 7.71
CA HIS A 131 0.46 2.60 6.53
C HIS A 131 -0.06 3.73 5.64
N ASP A 132 -0.55 4.82 6.22
CA ASP A 132 -0.93 6.05 5.52
C ASP A 132 -0.71 7.29 6.43
N ALA A 133 -0.69 8.47 5.82
CA ALA A 133 -0.90 9.74 6.52
C ALA A 133 -2.41 10.06 6.69
N PHE A 134 -2.83 10.28 7.93
CA PHE A 134 -4.22 10.53 8.35
C PHE A 134 -4.48 11.98 8.78
N GLY A 135 -3.45 12.71 9.21
CA GLY A 135 -3.54 14.10 9.61
C GLY A 135 -3.91 14.99 8.43
N GLY A 136 -4.99 15.77 8.55
CA GLY A 136 -5.38 16.76 7.53
C GLY A 136 -5.96 16.20 6.23
N ARG A 137 -5.91 14.88 5.98
CA ARG A 137 -6.39 14.28 4.72
C ARG A 137 -7.87 14.54 4.42
N HIS A 138 -8.66 14.80 5.46
CA HIS A 138 -10.06 15.13 5.36
C HIS A 138 -10.31 16.53 4.78
N GLU A 139 -9.39 17.46 4.99
CA GLU A 139 -9.41 18.79 4.38
C GLU A 139 -9.08 18.71 2.90
N VAL A 140 -8.05 17.93 2.54
CA VAL A 140 -7.67 17.64 1.16
C VAL A 140 -8.84 17.01 0.39
N ALA A 141 -9.50 16.00 0.97
CA ALA A 141 -10.67 15.38 0.36
C ALA A 141 -11.79 16.41 0.09
N ARG A 142 -12.11 17.25 1.08
CA ARG A 142 -13.16 18.28 0.95
C ARG A 142 -12.81 19.33 -0.11
N GLN A 143 -11.55 19.77 -0.16
CA GLN A 143 -11.07 20.72 -1.18
C GLN A 143 -11.20 20.14 -2.60
N ALA A 144 -11.00 18.82 -2.74
CA ALA A 144 -11.19 18.12 -4.00
C ALA A 144 -12.65 17.75 -4.30
N GLY A 145 -13.63 18.25 -3.53
CA GLY A 145 -15.05 17.98 -3.70
C GLY A 145 -15.49 16.58 -3.26
N MET A 146 -14.64 15.86 -2.52
CA MET A 146 -14.91 14.49 -2.05
C MET A 146 -15.26 14.47 -0.56
N GLN A 147 -16.03 13.45 -0.17
CA GLN A 147 -16.32 13.20 1.23
C GLN A 147 -15.15 12.45 1.88
N PRO A 148 -14.69 12.85 3.08
CA PRO A 148 -13.69 12.10 3.81
C PRO A 148 -14.29 10.80 4.33
N HIS A 149 -13.64 9.68 4.00
CA HIS A 149 -14.06 8.34 4.39
C HIS A 149 -13.06 7.72 5.38
N TRP A 150 -13.52 6.68 6.09
CA TRP A 150 -12.71 5.88 7.02
C TRP A 150 -12.12 6.72 8.18
N PHE A 151 -10.90 6.42 8.62
CA PHE A 151 -10.23 7.16 9.69
C PHE A 151 -9.63 8.47 9.18
N TYR A 152 -9.68 9.56 9.92
CA TYR A 152 -8.98 10.80 9.57
C TYR A 152 -8.89 11.66 10.81
N THR A 153 -7.80 12.38 10.97
CA THR A 153 -7.53 13.11 12.19
C THR A 153 -6.87 14.46 11.89
N SER A 154 -6.58 15.25 12.92
CA SER A 154 -5.80 16.48 12.80
C SER A 154 -4.29 16.15 12.74
N LEU A 155 -3.48 17.10 12.28
CA LEU A 155 -2.02 16.93 12.33
C LEU A 155 -1.51 16.78 13.77
N GLU A 156 -2.14 17.47 14.72
CA GLU A 156 -1.81 17.41 16.15
C GLU A 156 -2.09 16.02 16.75
N GLU A 157 -3.26 15.44 16.45
CA GLU A 157 -3.63 14.10 16.92
C GLU A 157 -2.78 13.01 16.26
N GLU A 158 -2.44 13.15 14.98
CA GLU A 158 -1.49 12.26 14.31
C GLU A 158 -0.11 12.35 14.98
N GLY A 159 0.43 13.56 15.18
CA GLY A 159 1.69 13.78 15.90
C GLY A 159 1.69 13.15 17.30
N ARG A 160 0.61 13.34 18.07
CA ARG A 160 0.40 12.70 19.38
C ARG A 160 0.49 11.18 19.32
N GLY A 161 -0.07 10.56 18.28
CA GLY A 161 0.03 9.12 18.06
C GLY A 161 1.44 8.67 17.69
N LEU A 162 2.13 9.42 16.85
CA LEU A 162 3.52 9.15 16.43
C LEU A 162 4.50 9.24 17.62
N ASP A 163 4.30 10.20 18.53
CA ASP A 163 5.14 10.43 19.72
C ASP A 163 5.13 9.27 20.74
N ARG A 164 4.22 8.28 20.59
CA ARG A 164 4.19 7.09 21.44
C ARG A 164 5.24 6.05 21.09
N ALA A 165 5.85 6.16 19.90
CA ALA A 165 6.83 5.21 19.40
C ALA A 165 8.27 5.64 19.73
N ASN A 166 9.19 4.69 19.65
CA ASN A 166 10.63 4.96 19.59
C ASN A 166 11.12 5.08 18.14
N LEU A 167 10.37 4.52 17.20
CA LEU A 167 10.65 4.53 15.77
C LEU A 167 9.33 4.54 14.99
N VAL A 168 9.21 5.45 14.03
CA VAL A 168 8.09 5.51 13.08
C VAL A 168 8.57 4.99 11.73
N LEU A 169 7.82 4.06 11.14
CA LEU A 169 8.04 3.59 9.77
C LEU A 169 7.07 4.34 8.86
N ALA A 170 7.63 5.13 7.95
CA ALA A 170 6.93 5.63 6.78
C ALA A 170 7.12 4.65 5.61
N ILE A 171 6.20 4.66 4.66
CA ILE A 171 6.34 3.85 3.45
C ILE A 171 7.03 4.64 2.35
N GLN A 172 6.72 5.94 2.21
CA GLN A 172 7.28 6.78 1.15
C GLN A 172 8.10 7.93 1.74
N SER A 173 9.03 8.47 0.95
CA SER A 173 9.88 9.60 1.38
C SER A 173 9.07 10.87 1.68
N ASP A 174 8.00 11.13 0.93
CA ASP A 174 7.11 12.28 1.17
C ASP A 174 6.33 12.14 2.47
N GLU A 175 5.83 10.93 2.77
CA GLU A 175 5.21 10.62 4.05
C GLU A 175 6.21 10.74 5.20
N ALA A 176 7.45 10.29 4.99
CA ALA A 176 8.50 10.42 6.00
C ALA A 176 8.78 11.89 6.34
N ARG A 177 8.86 12.76 5.33
CA ARG A 177 9.01 14.21 5.51
C ARG A 177 7.81 14.83 6.23
N HIS A 178 6.60 14.41 5.87
CA HIS A 178 5.36 14.84 6.53
C HIS A 178 5.36 14.46 8.02
N PHE A 179 5.63 13.19 8.35
CA PHE A 179 5.67 12.73 9.73
C PHE A 179 6.79 13.42 10.52
N ALA A 180 7.98 13.56 9.95
CA ALA A 180 9.10 14.25 10.60
C ALA A 180 8.81 15.73 10.92
N ALA A 181 7.83 16.35 10.25
CA ALA A 181 7.39 17.71 10.56
C ALA A 181 6.43 17.80 11.76
N ILE A 182 5.83 16.68 12.19
CA ILE A 182 4.78 16.64 13.23
C ILE A 182 5.12 15.74 14.43
N THR A 183 6.30 15.11 14.45
CA THR A 183 6.80 14.34 15.60
C THR A 183 8.31 14.55 15.80
N ALA A 184 8.78 14.44 17.04
CA ALA A 184 10.21 14.37 17.35
C ALA A 184 10.76 12.93 17.25
N THR A 185 9.89 11.93 17.10
CA THR A 185 10.28 10.53 17.00
C THR A 185 11.03 10.28 15.69
N PRO A 186 12.14 9.52 15.70
CA PRO A 186 12.83 9.15 14.48
C PRO A 186 11.90 8.49 13.47
N VAL A 187 11.88 9.01 12.24
CA VAL A 187 11.11 8.47 11.11
C VAL A 187 12.07 7.82 10.12
N VAL A 188 11.79 6.59 9.70
CA VAL A 188 12.53 5.90 8.66
C VAL A 188 11.60 5.45 7.55
N THR A 189 12.07 5.51 6.31
CA THR A 189 11.33 5.03 5.15
C THR A 189 11.66 3.56 4.91
N ILE A 190 10.65 2.72 4.91
CA ILE A 190 10.71 1.34 4.45
C ILE A 190 9.55 1.15 3.50
N GLU A 191 9.83 1.07 2.21
CA GLU A 191 8.84 0.91 1.16
C GLU A 191 8.25 -0.51 1.17
N TYR A 192 7.20 -0.70 0.37
CA TYR A 192 6.72 -2.04 0.02
C TYR A 192 7.32 -2.47 -1.31
N ALA A 193 7.80 -3.72 -1.36
CA ALA A 193 8.30 -4.34 -2.58
C ALA A 193 7.80 -5.78 -2.66
N ALA A 194 7.05 -6.10 -3.72
CA ALA A 194 6.62 -7.45 -3.99
C ALA A 194 7.78 -8.28 -4.60
N PRO A 195 7.94 -9.56 -4.23
CA PRO A 195 8.90 -10.45 -4.87
C PRO A 195 8.77 -10.43 -6.40
N PRO A 196 9.86 -10.25 -7.16
CA PRO A 196 9.82 -10.32 -8.61
C PRO A 196 9.33 -11.70 -9.08
N HIS A 197 8.26 -11.71 -9.88
CA HIS A 197 7.73 -12.87 -10.56
C HIS A 197 7.49 -12.52 -12.03
N TYR A 198 8.56 -12.29 -12.77
CA TYR A 198 8.47 -11.77 -14.13
C TYR A 198 7.75 -12.74 -15.06
N LEU A 199 6.67 -12.25 -15.66
CA LEU A 199 5.91 -12.99 -16.64
C LEU A 199 6.65 -13.01 -17.99
N PRO A 200 6.50 -14.10 -18.77
CA PRO A 200 7.01 -14.15 -20.13
C PRO A 200 6.40 -13.03 -20.97
N ALA A 201 7.17 -12.54 -21.94
CA ALA A 201 6.66 -11.57 -22.89
C ALA A 201 5.58 -12.22 -23.76
N THR A 202 4.48 -11.51 -23.94
CA THR A 202 3.43 -11.84 -24.91
C THR A 202 3.88 -11.37 -26.29
N GLN A 203 3.79 -12.25 -27.29
CA GLN A 203 3.89 -11.86 -28.70
C GLN A 203 2.47 -11.82 -29.26
N ALA A 204 1.96 -10.62 -29.49
CA ALA A 204 0.67 -10.38 -30.11
C ALA A 204 0.81 -9.36 -31.24
N ASP A 205 -0.08 -9.44 -32.23
CA ASP A 205 -0.10 -8.52 -33.38
C ASP A 205 -0.52 -7.09 -32.98
N SER A 206 -1.06 -6.89 -31.77
CA SER A 206 -1.48 -5.60 -31.23
C SER A 206 -1.23 -5.55 -29.72
N LEU A 207 -0.76 -4.40 -29.25
CA LEU A 207 -0.50 -4.17 -27.83
C LEU A 207 -1.80 -4.27 -27.01
N THR A 208 -1.66 -4.73 -25.78
CA THR A 208 -2.71 -4.71 -24.77
C THR A 208 -2.25 -3.83 -23.61
N ILE A 209 -3.06 -2.84 -23.26
CA ILE A 209 -2.80 -1.88 -22.20
C ILE A 209 -3.83 -2.11 -21.09
N GLY A 210 -3.47 -1.94 -19.83
CA GLY A 210 -4.47 -2.11 -18.78
C GLY A 210 -4.22 -1.43 -17.45
N TYR A 211 -5.27 -1.47 -16.64
CA TYR A 211 -5.31 -0.99 -15.27
C TYR A 211 -5.98 -2.03 -14.37
N LEU A 212 -5.38 -2.32 -13.22
CA LEU A 212 -5.96 -3.15 -12.16
C LEU A 212 -6.22 -2.28 -10.93
N GLY A 213 -7.45 -2.30 -10.41
CA GLY A 213 -7.74 -1.57 -9.17
C GLY A 213 -9.07 -1.87 -8.49
N SER A 214 -9.18 -1.37 -7.26
CA SER A 214 -10.41 -1.40 -6.48
C SER A 214 -11.34 -0.22 -6.82
N GLY A 215 -12.63 -0.36 -6.50
CA GLY A 215 -13.65 0.69 -6.70
C GLY A 215 -13.59 1.85 -5.70
N ASN A 216 -12.40 2.19 -5.18
CA ASN A 216 -12.26 3.36 -4.33
C ASN A 216 -12.49 4.66 -5.16
N PRO A 217 -13.01 5.74 -4.57
CA PRO A 217 -13.35 6.96 -5.31
C PRO A 217 -12.18 7.60 -6.08
N TRP A 218 -10.97 7.53 -5.54
CA TRP A 218 -9.77 8.07 -6.19
C TRP A 218 -9.40 7.29 -7.45
N ASN A 219 -9.47 5.96 -7.41
CA ASN A 219 -9.22 5.11 -8.56
C ASN A 219 -10.27 5.32 -9.65
N VAL A 220 -11.56 5.37 -9.27
CA VAL A 220 -12.68 5.60 -10.20
C VAL A 220 -12.48 6.92 -10.94
N ARG A 221 -12.29 8.01 -10.19
CA ARG A 221 -12.04 9.33 -10.76
C ARG A 221 -10.83 9.34 -11.70
N SER A 222 -9.73 8.73 -11.28
CA SER A 222 -8.49 8.68 -12.07
C SER A 222 -8.65 7.93 -13.39
N VAL A 223 -9.36 6.80 -13.37
CA VAL A 223 -9.63 6.01 -14.58
C VAL A 223 -10.61 6.74 -15.50
N GLU A 224 -11.66 7.36 -14.97
CA GLU A 224 -12.64 8.11 -15.77
C GLU A 224 -12.01 9.35 -16.43
N GLU A 225 -11.18 10.11 -15.72
CA GLU A 225 -10.47 11.26 -16.27
C GLU A 225 -9.48 10.85 -17.38
N PHE A 226 -8.73 9.77 -17.16
CA PHE A 226 -7.81 9.23 -18.18
C PHE A 226 -8.55 8.64 -19.39
N ASP A 227 -9.62 7.88 -19.17
CA ASP A 227 -10.44 7.29 -20.24
C ASP A 227 -11.04 8.39 -21.15
N ALA A 228 -11.57 9.46 -20.55
CA ALA A 228 -12.08 10.61 -21.29
C ALA A 228 -10.98 11.36 -22.06
N ALA A 229 -9.83 11.62 -21.42
CA ALA A 229 -8.71 12.31 -22.05
C ALA A 229 -8.12 11.51 -23.23
N LEU A 230 -7.97 10.20 -23.06
CA LEU A 230 -7.48 9.31 -24.11
C LEU A 230 -8.47 9.20 -25.26
N ALA A 231 -9.78 9.15 -24.99
CA ALA A 231 -10.81 9.16 -26.02
C ALA A 231 -10.79 10.42 -26.89
N LEU A 232 -10.57 11.59 -26.28
CA LEU A 232 -10.41 12.86 -27.00
C LEU A 232 -9.17 12.83 -27.90
N SER A 233 -8.03 12.45 -27.32
CA SER A 233 -6.77 12.35 -28.07
C SER A 233 -6.86 11.37 -29.26
N LEU A 234 -7.61 10.28 -29.09
CA LEU A 234 -7.89 9.31 -30.14
C LEU A 234 -8.75 9.85 -31.28
N ALA A 235 -9.72 10.71 -30.97
CA ALA A 235 -10.55 11.34 -31.98
C ALA A 235 -9.74 12.33 -32.85
N GLU A 236 -8.72 12.96 -32.27
CA GLU A 236 -7.82 13.90 -32.95
C GLU A 236 -6.76 13.18 -33.80
N THR A 237 -6.38 11.96 -33.42
CA THR A 237 -5.36 11.15 -34.13
C THR A 237 -5.89 9.76 -34.49
N PRO A 238 -6.78 9.64 -35.49
CA PRO A 238 -7.39 8.36 -35.85
C PRO A 238 -6.36 7.36 -36.38
N ARG A 239 -6.42 6.13 -35.87
CA ARG A 239 -5.51 5.04 -36.25
C ARG A 239 -6.27 3.88 -36.90
N VAL A 240 -5.59 3.16 -37.79
CA VAL A 240 -6.16 2.00 -38.50
C VAL A 240 -6.33 0.79 -37.56
N ALA A 241 -5.45 0.66 -36.57
CA ALA A 241 -5.53 -0.33 -35.51
C ALA A 241 -5.20 0.32 -34.17
N TRP A 242 -6.00 0.03 -33.14
CA TRP A 242 -5.79 0.52 -31.78
C TRP A 242 -5.57 -0.68 -30.83
N PRO A 243 -4.69 -0.56 -29.83
CA PRO A 243 -4.54 -1.55 -28.79
C PRO A 243 -5.84 -1.84 -28.04
N LYS A 244 -5.88 -3.02 -27.43
CA LYS A 244 -6.92 -3.37 -26.46
C LYS A 244 -6.63 -2.67 -25.14
N LEU A 245 -7.62 -2.01 -24.55
CA LEU A 245 -7.51 -1.42 -23.22
C LEU A 245 -8.38 -2.18 -22.23
N TYR A 246 -7.76 -2.81 -21.23
CA TYR A 246 -8.46 -3.65 -20.26
C TYR A 246 -8.47 -3.04 -18.87
N LEU A 247 -9.64 -3.14 -18.23
CA LEU A 247 -9.85 -2.72 -16.85
C LEU A 247 -10.22 -3.94 -16.01
N PHE A 248 -9.42 -4.20 -14.98
CA PHE A 248 -9.57 -5.34 -14.08
C PHE A 248 -9.83 -4.90 -12.64
N GLY A 249 -10.43 -5.80 -11.87
CA GLY A 249 -10.65 -5.66 -10.44
C GLY A 249 -12.00 -5.04 -10.07
N GLY A 250 -12.18 -4.79 -8.78
CA GLY A 250 -13.45 -4.33 -8.22
C GLY A 250 -13.92 -2.98 -8.76
N ILE A 251 -13.01 -2.18 -9.32
CA ILE A 251 -13.30 -0.90 -9.98
C ILE A 251 -14.32 -1.02 -11.11
N THR A 252 -14.34 -2.15 -11.82
CA THR A 252 -15.26 -2.44 -12.92
C THR A 252 -16.73 -2.39 -12.52
N ARG A 253 -17.05 -2.52 -11.23
CA ARG A 253 -18.41 -2.36 -10.69
C ARG A 253 -18.78 -0.90 -10.38
N SER A 254 -17.81 0.00 -10.40
CA SER A 254 -17.95 1.38 -9.93
C SER A 254 -17.88 2.42 -11.05
N VAL A 255 -17.01 2.20 -12.04
CA VAL A 255 -16.90 3.08 -13.21
C VAL A 255 -18.11 2.94 -14.14
N LYS A 256 -18.50 4.02 -14.80
CA LYS A 256 -19.61 4.05 -15.77
C LYS A 256 -19.17 4.75 -17.05
N ASP A 257 -19.84 4.42 -18.15
CA ASP A 257 -19.74 5.14 -19.43
C ASP A 257 -18.33 5.27 -20.04
N LEU A 258 -17.46 4.28 -19.79
CA LEU A 258 -16.12 4.18 -20.37
C LEU A 258 -16.15 4.26 -21.90
N LYS A 259 -15.19 4.99 -22.46
CA LYS A 259 -15.03 5.25 -23.89
C LYS A 259 -13.98 4.35 -24.52
N VAL A 260 -12.90 4.07 -23.80
CA VAL A 260 -11.75 3.32 -24.33
C VAL A 260 -11.50 2.03 -23.57
N PHE A 261 -11.67 2.00 -22.25
CA PHE A 261 -11.47 0.78 -21.47
C PHE A 261 -12.60 -0.23 -21.65
N GLN A 262 -12.22 -1.49 -21.85
CA GLN A 262 -13.09 -2.65 -21.74
C GLN A 262 -13.00 -3.24 -20.32
N PRO A 263 -14.08 -3.19 -19.52
CA PRO A 263 -14.11 -3.79 -18.19
C PRO A 263 -14.19 -5.33 -18.28
N LEU A 264 -13.26 -6.03 -17.61
CA LEU A 264 -13.18 -7.49 -17.60
C LEU A 264 -13.55 -8.14 -16.26
N GLY A 265 -13.80 -7.34 -15.22
CA GLY A 265 -14.25 -7.83 -13.92
C GLY A 265 -13.12 -8.21 -12.96
N MET A 266 -13.48 -9.01 -11.93
CA MET A 266 -12.51 -9.58 -11.00
C MET A 266 -11.75 -10.73 -11.66
N VAL A 267 -10.51 -10.95 -11.23
CA VAL A 267 -9.72 -12.14 -11.54
C VAL A 267 -9.43 -12.91 -10.27
N ASP A 268 -9.28 -14.22 -10.38
CA ASP A 268 -8.92 -15.09 -9.26
C ASP A 268 -7.42 -14.95 -8.91
N ASP A 269 -6.58 -14.83 -9.94
CA ASP A 269 -5.16 -14.53 -9.82
C ASP A 269 -4.81 -13.22 -10.56
N VAL A 270 -4.11 -12.32 -9.88
CA VAL A 270 -3.63 -11.07 -10.48
C VAL A 270 -2.58 -11.32 -11.57
N ALA A 271 -1.83 -12.43 -11.49
CA ALA A 271 -0.88 -12.83 -12.52
C ALA A 271 -1.56 -13.07 -13.87
N ASP A 272 -2.80 -13.58 -13.89
CA ASP A 272 -3.57 -13.76 -15.13
C ASP A 272 -3.93 -12.42 -15.77
N ALA A 273 -4.32 -11.44 -14.94
CA ALA A 273 -4.60 -10.08 -15.42
C ALA A 273 -3.33 -9.43 -15.99
N TYR A 274 -2.20 -9.48 -15.28
CA TYR A 274 -0.96 -8.91 -15.78
C TYR A 274 -0.42 -9.68 -16.99
N GLY A 275 -0.61 -11.00 -17.03
CA GLY A 275 -0.11 -11.88 -18.09
C GLY A 275 -0.56 -11.47 -19.49
N VAL A 276 -1.77 -10.93 -19.61
CA VAL A 276 -2.33 -10.48 -20.90
C VAL A 276 -1.99 -9.03 -21.25
N LEU A 277 -1.35 -8.26 -20.36
CA LEU A 277 -1.01 -6.86 -20.60
C LEU A 277 0.43 -6.72 -21.11
N ASP A 278 0.65 -5.84 -22.08
CA ASP A 278 1.97 -5.42 -22.54
C ASP A 278 2.42 -4.13 -21.84
N ILE A 279 1.49 -3.23 -21.51
CA ILE A 279 1.75 -1.98 -20.78
C ILE A 279 0.70 -1.83 -19.66
N VAL A 280 1.13 -1.40 -18.48
CA VAL A 280 0.22 -1.01 -17.40
C VAL A 280 0.20 0.51 -17.30
N VAL A 281 -0.97 1.10 -17.19
CA VAL A 281 -1.13 2.53 -16.89
C VAL A 281 -1.57 2.70 -15.45
N ASN A 282 -1.11 3.76 -14.78
CA ASN A 282 -1.59 4.13 -13.45
C ASN A 282 -1.81 5.65 -13.36
N PRO A 283 -2.98 6.14 -13.83
CA PRO A 283 -3.27 7.55 -14.07
C PRO A 283 -3.74 8.32 -12.83
N MET A 284 -3.19 8.03 -11.64
CA MET A 284 -3.76 8.60 -10.42
C MET A 284 -3.77 10.12 -10.42
N VAL A 285 -4.92 10.73 -10.15
CA VAL A 285 -5.05 12.19 -10.00
C VAL A 285 -4.88 12.64 -8.55
N GLY A 286 -4.59 11.70 -7.65
CA GLY A 286 -4.33 11.92 -6.23
C GLY A 286 -4.40 10.63 -5.41
N GLY A 287 -4.51 10.76 -4.10
CA GLY A 287 -4.60 9.63 -3.16
C GLY A 287 -3.28 9.31 -2.46
N THR A 288 -3.37 9.03 -1.16
CA THR A 288 -2.25 8.66 -0.28
C THR A 288 -2.05 7.15 -0.23
N GLY A 289 -0.97 6.70 0.39
CA GLY A 289 -0.76 5.28 0.72
C GLY A 289 -0.07 4.45 -0.37
N LEU A 290 0.12 3.17 -0.03
CA LEU A 290 0.89 2.17 -0.79
C LEU A 290 0.46 2.05 -2.25
N LYS A 291 1.42 2.21 -3.18
CA LYS A 291 1.20 2.10 -4.64
C LYS A 291 1.29 0.65 -5.13
N ILE A 292 0.53 -0.23 -4.48
CA ILE A 292 0.57 -1.69 -4.69
C ILE A 292 0.45 -2.06 -6.16
N LYS A 293 -0.54 -1.54 -6.89
CA LYS A 293 -0.74 -1.84 -8.32
C LYS A 293 0.44 -1.47 -9.23
N THR A 294 1.21 -0.44 -8.90
CA THR A 294 2.44 -0.09 -9.63
C THR A 294 3.54 -1.09 -9.29
N VAL A 295 3.72 -1.39 -8.00
CA VAL A 295 4.69 -2.37 -7.50
C VAL A 295 4.41 -3.76 -8.05
N GLU A 296 3.15 -4.21 -8.03
CA GLU A 296 2.70 -5.49 -8.58
C GLU A 296 2.98 -5.58 -10.08
N ALA A 297 2.60 -4.57 -10.86
CA ALA A 297 2.88 -4.55 -12.29
C ALA A 297 4.38 -4.69 -12.61
N LEU A 298 5.22 -3.95 -11.88
CA LEU A 298 6.69 -4.03 -12.02
C LEU A 298 7.23 -5.39 -11.56
N ALA A 299 6.69 -5.97 -10.48
CA ALA A 299 7.05 -7.29 -9.99
C ALA A 299 6.71 -8.40 -11.00
N PHE A 300 5.62 -8.24 -11.76
CA PHE A 300 5.29 -9.11 -12.89
C PHE A 300 6.05 -8.76 -14.18
N GLY A 301 6.93 -7.76 -14.13
CA GLY A 301 7.84 -7.38 -15.20
C GLY A 301 7.15 -6.63 -16.34
N LYS A 302 6.03 -5.96 -16.05
CA LYS A 302 5.29 -5.12 -17.00
C LYS A 302 5.80 -3.67 -16.93
N PRO A 303 6.05 -3.02 -18.07
CA PRO A 303 6.37 -1.61 -18.08
C PRO A 303 5.15 -0.81 -17.61
N VAL A 304 5.39 0.22 -16.82
CA VAL A 304 4.34 1.04 -16.21
C VAL A 304 4.51 2.50 -16.60
N LEU A 305 3.44 3.10 -17.11
CA LEU A 305 3.33 4.55 -17.23
C LEU A 305 2.40 5.06 -16.13
N SER A 306 2.88 5.96 -15.30
CA SER A 306 2.13 6.47 -14.16
C SER A 306 2.24 7.98 -14.06
N THR A 307 1.22 8.63 -13.52
CA THR A 307 1.38 10.00 -12.99
C THR A 307 2.31 9.98 -11.77
N LYS A 308 2.88 11.14 -11.42
CA LYS A 308 3.62 11.31 -10.17
C LYS A 308 2.88 10.77 -8.94
N ALA A 309 1.57 11.02 -8.85
CA ALA A 309 0.77 10.52 -7.73
C ALA A 309 0.58 8.99 -7.75
N GLY A 310 0.58 8.35 -8.92
CA GLY A 310 0.39 6.90 -9.06
C GLY A 310 1.65 6.09 -8.78
N GLY A 311 2.83 6.66 -9.01
CA GLY A 311 4.13 6.02 -8.77
C GLY A 311 5.01 6.72 -7.75
N ALA A 312 4.44 7.53 -6.85
CA ALA A 312 5.18 8.14 -5.75
C ALA A 312 6.01 7.09 -4.98
N GLY A 313 7.26 7.43 -4.63
CA GLY A 313 8.21 6.53 -3.97
C GLY A 313 8.87 5.50 -4.89
N LEU A 314 8.59 5.54 -6.20
CA LEU A 314 9.17 4.65 -7.21
C LEU A 314 9.99 5.42 -8.26
N GLU A 315 10.34 6.68 -7.97
CA GLU A 315 11.07 7.59 -8.86
C GLU A 315 12.40 7.00 -9.34
N ALA A 316 13.07 6.25 -8.47
CA ALA A 316 14.39 5.68 -8.72
C ALA A 316 14.39 4.47 -9.68
N ILE A 317 13.21 3.91 -10.00
CA ILE A 317 13.12 2.71 -10.84
C ILE A 317 13.44 3.01 -12.29
N HIS A 318 12.80 4.04 -12.86
CA HIS A 318 13.00 4.41 -14.26
C HIS A 318 12.48 5.83 -14.53
N THR A 319 13.18 6.58 -15.40
CA THR A 319 12.78 7.96 -15.75
C THR A 319 11.47 8.04 -16.52
N ASP A 320 11.13 6.98 -17.25
CA ASP A 320 9.91 6.87 -18.06
C ASP A 320 8.71 6.29 -17.28
N LEU A 321 8.85 6.09 -15.96
CA LEU A 321 7.77 5.59 -15.11
C LEU A 321 6.79 6.70 -14.73
N LEU A 322 7.31 7.90 -14.46
CA LEU A 322 6.54 9.01 -13.88
C LEU A 322 6.39 10.17 -14.86
N HIS A 323 5.13 10.53 -15.12
CA HIS A 323 4.75 11.68 -15.92
C HIS A 323 4.15 12.77 -15.04
N ASP A 324 4.36 14.02 -15.44
CA ASP A 324 3.91 15.20 -14.71
C ASP A 324 2.38 15.28 -14.64
N ASP A 325 1.71 14.89 -15.72
CA ASP A 325 0.25 14.94 -15.86
C ASP A 325 -0.27 13.84 -16.81
N LEU A 326 -1.59 13.81 -16.99
CA LEU A 326 -2.24 12.86 -17.89
C LEU A 326 -1.85 13.07 -19.36
N ALA A 327 -1.59 14.31 -19.78
CA ALA A 327 -1.26 14.62 -21.16
C ALA A 327 0.09 14.02 -21.55
N GLY A 328 1.14 14.28 -20.76
CA GLY A 328 2.47 13.70 -21.00
C GLY A 328 2.48 12.17 -20.93
N MET A 329 1.65 11.58 -20.07
CA MET A 329 1.49 10.13 -20.02
C MET A 329 0.78 9.57 -21.26
N ILE A 330 -0.27 10.25 -21.76
CA ILE A 330 -0.98 9.88 -22.99
C ILE A 330 -0.05 10.04 -24.21
N ASP A 331 0.75 11.10 -24.28
CA ASP A 331 1.71 11.31 -25.36
C ASP A 331 2.74 10.19 -25.41
N ARG A 332 3.30 9.79 -24.25
CA ARG A 332 4.22 8.65 -24.18
C ARG A 332 3.54 7.34 -24.56
N LEU A 333 2.28 7.15 -24.17
CA LEU A 333 1.51 5.98 -24.56
C LEU A 333 1.31 5.92 -26.09
N HIS A 334 0.97 7.03 -26.74
CA HIS A 334 0.88 7.11 -28.20
C HIS A 334 2.21 6.75 -28.87
N HIS A 335 3.32 7.26 -28.35
CA HIS A 335 4.65 6.92 -28.86
C HIS A 335 4.91 5.41 -28.80
N LEU A 336 4.62 4.76 -27.67
CA LEU A 336 4.81 3.30 -27.53
C LEU A 336 3.85 2.49 -28.42
N ILE A 337 2.68 3.04 -28.75
CA ILE A 337 1.75 2.44 -29.70
C ILE A 337 2.29 2.53 -31.13
N ASP A 338 2.94 3.64 -31.49
CA ASP A 338 3.61 3.82 -32.78
C ASP A 338 4.92 3.02 -32.91
N HIS A 339 5.55 2.76 -31.77
CA HIS A 339 6.86 2.10 -31.66
C HIS A 339 6.78 0.89 -30.72
N PRO A 340 5.97 -0.15 -31.04
CA PRO A 340 5.78 -1.31 -30.17
C PRO A 340 7.09 -2.07 -29.89
N GLU A 341 8.09 -1.94 -30.74
CA GLU A 341 9.44 -2.48 -30.53
C GLU A 341 10.16 -1.89 -29.30
N GLU A 342 9.76 -0.71 -28.81
CA GLU A 342 10.31 -0.08 -27.60
C GLU A 342 9.77 -0.70 -26.30
N VAL A 343 8.63 -1.38 -26.33
CA VAL A 343 7.96 -1.90 -25.13
C VAL A 343 8.80 -2.96 -24.42
N ALA A 344 9.41 -3.88 -25.17
CA ALA A 344 10.26 -4.93 -24.58
C ALA A 344 11.56 -4.38 -23.96
N PRO A 345 12.33 -3.49 -24.64
CA PRO A 345 13.44 -2.77 -24.02
C PRO A 345 13.04 -1.96 -22.77
N LEU A 346 11.90 -1.25 -22.82
CA LEU A 346 11.39 -0.48 -21.68
C LEU A 346 11.09 -1.41 -20.49
N ALA A 347 10.41 -2.52 -20.74
CA ALA A 347 10.11 -3.53 -19.73
C ALA A 347 11.40 -4.09 -19.11
N ALA A 348 12.41 -4.43 -19.92
CA ALA A 348 13.69 -4.93 -19.43
C ALA A 348 14.42 -3.91 -18.56
N SER A 349 14.43 -2.64 -18.96
CA SER A 349 15.02 -1.54 -18.18
C SER A 349 14.32 -1.35 -16.83
N MET A 350 12.98 -1.30 -16.84
CA MET A 350 12.18 -1.20 -15.61
C MET A 350 12.32 -2.43 -14.68
N ARG A 351 12.49 -3.64 -15.23
CA ARG A 351 12.77 -4.85 -14.43
C ARG A 351 14.10 -4.71 -13.67
N ALA A 352 15.16 -4.25 -14.35
CA ALA A 352 16.45 -4.03 -13.70
C ALA A 352 16.36 -2.97 -12.59
N GLY A 353 15.66 -1.86 -12.84
CA GLY A 353 15.39 -0.84 -11.83
C GLY A 353 14.56 -1.36 -10.66
N TYR A 354 13.54 -2.17 -10.94
CA TYR A 354 12.70 -2.78 -9.91
C TYR A 354 13.47 -3.79 -9.06
N GLN A 355 14.37 -4.58 -9.65
CA GLN A 355 15.24 -5.50 -8.91
C GLN A 355 16.12 -4.73 -7.91
N ALA A 356 16.78 -3.66 -8.36
CA ALA A 356 17.61 -2.82 -7.48
C ALA A 356 16.77 -2.17 -6.36
N PHE A 357 15.55 -1.72 -6.69
CA PHE A 357 14.60 -1.21 -5.70
C PHE A 357 14.24 -2.28 -4.67
N TYR A 358 13.84 -3.48 -5.12
CA TYR A 358 13.48 -4.62 -4.29
C TYR A 358 14.62 -5.00 -3.33
N ASP A 359 15.85 -5.12 -3.84
CA ASP A 359 17.04 -5.44 -3.05
C ASP A 359 17.28 -4.37 -1.97
N SER A 360 17.15 -3.09 -2.32
CA SER A 360 17.32 -1.98 -1.36
C SER A 360 16.27 -1.98 -0.25
N VAL A 361 15.03 -2.38 -0.54
CA VAL A 361 13.96 -2.51 0.45
C VAL A 361 14.26 -3.67 1.40
N HIS A 362 14.78 -4.80 0.89
CA HIS A 362 15.17 -5.94 1.70
C HIS A 362 16.37 -5.63 2.59
N GLU A 363 17.33 -4.83 2.11
CA GLU A 363 18.42 -4.32 2.93
C GLU A 363 17.90 -3.49 4.10
N ARG A 364 16.99 -2.53 3.83
CA ARG A 364 16.36 -1.69 4.87
C ARG A 364 15.57 -2.51 5.90
N LEU A 365 14.85 -3.54 5.45
CA LEU A 365 14.16 -4.48 6.34
C LEU A 365 15.14 -5.28 7.20
N GLY A 366 16.24 -5.74 6.61
CA GLY A 366 17.32 -6.40 7.35
C GLY A 366 17.94 -5.49 8.40
N ASP A 367 18.15 -4.22 8.09
CA ASP A 367 18.67 -3.24 9.04
C ASP A 367 17.68 -2.90 10.16
N LEU A 368 16.38 -2.84 9.85
CA LEU A 368 15.34 -2.74 10.88
C LEU A 368 15.40 -3.95 11.83
N ALA A 369 15.49 -5.16 11.30
CA ALA A 369 15.54 -6.38 12.10
C ALA A 369 16.81 -6.45 12.96
N LYS A 370 17.97 -6.03 12.42
CA LYS A 370 19.21 -5.90 13.18
C LYS A 370 19.07 -4.89 14.33
N ARG A 371 18.39 -3.75 14.09
CA ARG A 371 18.15 -2.74 15.14
C ARG A 371 17.35 -3.31 16.30
N VAL A 372 16.33 -4.13 16.03
CA VAL A 372 15.59 -4.84 17.08
C VAL A 372 16.50 -5.82 17.85
N GLY A 373 17.49 -6.42 17.17
CA GLY A 373 18.40 -7.39 17.78
C GLY A 373 19.59 -6.82 18.55
N HIS A 374 19.98 -5.55 18.31
CA HIS A 374 21.24 -4.94 18.78
C HIS A 374 21.14 -4.16 20.09
N ASP A 375 19.96 -3.75 20.57
CA ASP A 375 19.80 -3.06 21.87
C ASP A 375 19.90 -4.04 23.07
N ARG A 376 20.88 -4.96 23.04
CA ARG A 376 21.18 -5.92 24.12
C ARG A 376 22.25 -5.44 25.09
#